data_AF-E1X643-F1
#
_entry.id   AF-E1X643-F1
#
_cell.length_a   1.000
_cell.length_b   1.000
_cell.length_c   1.000
_cell.angle_alpha   90.00
_cell.angle_beta   90.00
_cell.angle_gamma   90.00
#
_symmetry.space_group_name_H-M   'P 1'
#
loop_
_entity.id
_entity.type
_entity.pdbx_description
1 polymer ?
#
loop_
_entity_poly.entity_id
_entity_poly.type
_entity_poly.pdbx_seq_one_letter_code
_entity_poly.pdbx_strand_id
1 'polypeptide(L)'
;MYCPKCLNNTLAINSRGVVHLMINGKKMDSGRFLFNFGEMTSAEFLQAFTEKIESFFKWYSNFQNQDPIAVVELYTSDLTCEDGCPIPIEHYVSVIDILIKKDTLLKILSSQAEKFNMTIELNPEAN
;
A
#
# COMPACT_ATOMS: atom_id res chain seq x y z
N MET A 1 -1.12 4.91 16.29
CA MET A 1 0.28 5.05 15.83
C MET A 1 0.93 6.22 16.56
N TYR A 2 2.26 6.32 16.55
CA TYR A 2 2.97 7.40 17.24
C TYR A 2 2.89 8.72 16.47
N CYS A 3 2.49 9.80 17.15
CA CYS A 3 2.51 11.16 16.61
C CYS A 3 3.83 11.87 16.98
N PRO A 4 4.63 12.33 16.00
CA PRO A 4 5.93 12.97 16.27
C PRO A 4 5.82 14.37 16.87
N LYS A 5 4.62 14.97 16.90
CA LYS A 5 4.39 16.33 17.43
C LYS A 5 4.01 16.32 18.89
N CYS A 6 3.04 15.48 19.24
CA CYS A 6 2.53 15.38 20.60
C CYS A 6 3.30 14.30 21.41
N LEU A 7 4.22 13.58 20.76
CA LEU A 7 5.08 12.53 21.33
C LEU A 7 4.31 11.40 22.03
N ASN A 8 3.12 11.08 21.51
CA ASN A 8 2.18 10.12 22.09
C ASN A 8 1.50 9.28 21.00
N ASN A 9 0.82 8.21 21.38
CA ASN A 9 0.12 7.28 20.48
C ASN A 9 -1.26 7.79 20.04
N THR A 10 -1.31 9.02 19.50
CA THR A 10 -2.56 9.70 19.12
C THR A 10 -2.75 9.86 17.61
N LEU A 11 -1.90 9.22 16.80
CA LEU A 11 -2.02 9.25 15.33
C LEU A 11 -2.89 8.11 14.82
N ALA A 12 -3.84 8.43 13.93
CA ALA A 12 -4.76 7.49 13.28
C ALA A 12 -4.79 7.70 11.76
N ILE A 13 -5.04 6.63 10.99
CA ILE A 13 -5.37 6.72 9.56
C ILE A 13 -6.81 7.22 9.43
N ASN A 14 -7.03 8.16 8.52
CA ASN A 14 -8.37 8.67 8.23
C ASN A 14 -9.29 7.55 7.73
N SER A 15 -10.61 7.69 7.87
CA SER A 15 -11.57 6.74 7.30
C SER A 15 -11.63 6.79 5.77
N ARG A 16 -11.06 7.83 5.17
CA ARG A 16 -10.95 8.05 3.73
C ARG A 16 -9.59 8.61 3.39
N GLY A 17 -9.07 8.26 2.22
CA GLY A 17 -7.77 8.75 1.78
C GLY A 17 -7.25 8.02 0.56
N VAL A 18 -5.96 8.17 0.35
CA VAL A 18 -5.19 7.58 -0.73
C VAL A 18 -4.13 6.67 -0.12
N VAL A 19 -4.00 5.47 -0.67
CA VAL A 19 -2.83 4.64 -0.46
C VAL A 19 -1.99 4.63 -1.73
N HIS A 20 -0.68 4.69 -1.53
CA HIS A 20 0.32 4.59 -2.57
C HIS A 20 0.92 3.19 -2.59
N LEU A 21 0.96 2.58 -3.77
CA LEU A 21 1.69 1.35 -4.05
C LEU A 21 3.03 1.69 -4.70
N MET A 22 4.10 1.13 -4.15
CA MET A 22 5.44 1.17 -4.73
C MET A 22 6.02 -0.24 -4.71
N ILE A 23 6.64 -0.65 -5.82
CA ILE A 23 7.24 -1.98 -5.96
C ILE A 23 8.67 -1.78 -6.49
N ASN A 24 9.66 -2.32 -5.77
CA ASN A 24 11.09 -2.14 -6.05
C ASN A 24 11.47 -0.65 -6.22
N GLY A 25 10.91 0.24 -5.41
CA GLY A 25 11.11 1.69 -5.53
C GLY A 25 10.43 2.34 -6.75
N LYS A 26 9.76 1.56 -7.60
CA LYS A 26 9.04 2.05 -8.78
C LYS A 26 7.60 2.36 -8.41
N LYS A 27 7.18 3.59 -8.71
CA LYS A 27 5.80 4.05 -8.53
C LYS A 27 5.19 4.26 -9.90
N MET A 28 4.06 3.61 -10.15
CA MET A 28 3.22 3.94 -11.30
C MET A 28 2.50 5.26 -11.03
N ASP A 29 2.34 6.13 -12.02
CA ASP A 29 1.57 7.38 -11.84
C ASP A 29 0.14 7.10 -11.35
N SER A 30 -0.46 6.02 -11.85
CA SER A 30 -1.76 5.49 -11.43
C SER A 30 -1.71 4.47 -10.29
N GLY A 31 -0.55 4.30 -9.63
CA GLY A 31 -0.31 3.42 -8.47
C GLY A 31 -0.89 3.96 -7.17
N ARG A 32 -1.93 4.80 -7.27
CA ARG A 32 -2.69 5.36 -6.16
C ARG A 32 -4.06 4.71 -6.16
N PHE A 33 -4.56 4.37 -4.98
CA PHE A 33 -5.91 3.87 -4.82
C PHE A 33 -6.62 4.61 -3.69
N LEU A 34 -7.88 4.93 -3.95
CA LEU A 34 -8.73 5.63 -3.00
C LEU A 34 -9.43 4.61 -2.11
N PHE A 35 -9.57 4.94 -0.83
CA PHE A 35 -10.41 4.21 0.09
C PHE A 35 -11.34 5.19 0.80
N ASN A 36 -12.55 4.73 1.11
CA ASN A 36 -13.50 5.48 1.92
C ASN A 36 -14.37 4.49 2.70
N PHE A 37 -13.97 4.13 3.91
CA PHE A 37 -14.71 3.16 4.73
C PHE A 37 -16.07 3.66 5.24
N GLY A 38 -16.44 4.91 4.96
CA GLY A 38 -17.81 5.40 5.14
C GLY A 38 -18.77 5.00 4.00
N GLU A 39 -18.24 4.71 2.82
CA GLU A 39 -19.01 4.40 1.60
C GLU A 39 -18.62 3.05 0.97
N MET A 40 -17.53 2.45 1.43
CA MET A 40 -16.90 1.25 0.86
C MET A 40 -16.71 0.21 1.95
N THR A 41 -17.14 -1.01 1.67
CA THR A 41 -16.89 -2.18 2.51
C THR A 41 -15.45 -2.65 2.39
N SER A 42 -14.96 -3.42 3.37
CA SER A 42 -13.63 -4.04 3.31
C SER A 42 -13.47 -4.97 2.09
N ALA A 43 -14.55 -5.58 1.62
CA ALA A 43 -14.53 -6.44 0.44
C ALA A 43 -14.35 -5.64 -0.86
N GLU A 44 -15.10 -4.55 -1.02
CA GLU A 44 -14.96 -3.63 -2.17
C GLU A 44 -13.58 -2.98 -2.20
N PHE A 45 -13.07 -2.59 -1.04
CA PHE A 45 -11.70 -2.10 -0.90
C PHE A 45 -10.68 -3.14 -1.36
N LEU A 46 -10.81 -4.40 -0.90
CA LEU A 46 -9.90 -5.48 -1.27
C LEU A 46 -9.97 -5.81 -2.77
N GLN A 47 -11.16 -5.74 -3.37
CA GLN A 47 -11.33 -5.91 -4.81
C GLN A 47 -10.61 -4.81 -5.58
N ALA A 48 -10.90 -3.53 -5.26
CA ALA A 48 -10.27 -2.38 -5.91
C ALA A 48 -8.74 -2.40 -5.75
N PHE A 49 -8.26 -2.83 -4.58
CA PHE A 49 -6.83 -3.03 -4.33
C PHE A 49 -6.22 -4.12 -5.22
N THR A 50 -6.90 -5.26 -5.34
CA THR A 50 -6.46 -6.38 -6.18
C THR A 50 -6.37 -5.97 -7.65
N GLU A 51 -7.38 -5.25 -8.16
CA GLU A 51 -7.38 -4.70 -9.52
C GLU A 51 -6.21 -3.74 -9.77
N LYS A 52 -5.79 -2.99 -8.76
CA LYS A 52 -4.63 -2.09 -8.85
C LYS A 52 -3.30 -2.82 -8.84
N ILE A 53 -3.15 -3.86 -8.02
CA ILE A 53 -1.97 -4.74 -8.11
C ILE A 53 -1.92 -5.39 -9.50
N GLU A 54 -3.03 -5.93 -9.99
CA GLU A 54 -3.08 -6.51 -11.34
C GLU A 54 -2.68 -5.48 -12.41
N SER A 55 -3.18 -4.24 -12.31
CA SER A 55 -2.81 -3.17 -13.22
C SER A 55 -1.30 -2.87 -13.18
N PHE A 56 -0.68 -2.90 -12.00
CA PHE A 56 0.76 -2.75 -11.86
C PHE A 56 1.50 -3.91 -12.54
N PHE A 57 1.13 -5.15 -12.26
CA PHE A 57 1.79 -6.32 -12.86
C PHE A 57 1.66 -6.32 -14.38
N LYS A 58 0.47 -6.01 -14.90
CA LYS A 58 0.25 -5.82 -16.34
C LYS A 58 1.09 -4.70 -16.94
N TRP A 59 1.29 -3.60 -16.22
CA TRP A 59 2.16 -2.52 -16.67
C TRP A 59 3.63 -2.95 -16.66
N TYR A 60 4.07 -3.55 -15.56
CA TYR A 60 5.44 -4.01 -15.34
C TYR A 60 5.82 -5.16 -16.30
N SER A 61 4.87 -5.97 -16.74
CA SER A 61 5.11 -7.06 -17.70
C SER A 61 5.53 -6.55 -19.09
N ASN A 62 5.34 -5.27 -19.39
CA ASN A 62 5.76 -4.68 -20.67
C ASN A 62 7.24 -4.26 -20.67
N PHE A 63 7.92 -4.34 -19.53
CA PHE A 63 9.34 -4.00 -19.43
C PHE A 63 10.19 -5.17 -19.93
N GLN A 64 11.25 -4.88 -20.67
CA GLN A 64 12.18 -5.91 -21.17
C GLN A 64 13.05 -6.50 -20.04
N ASN A 65 13.41 -5.69 -19.05
CA ASN A 65 14.17 -6.09 -17.88
C ASN A 65 13.23 -6.07 -16.67
N GLN A 66 12.67 -7.24 -16.36
CA GLN A 66 11.82 -7.45 -15.19
C GLN A 66 12.70 -7.95 -14.07
N ASP A 67 12.97 -7.09 -13.10
CA ASP A 67 13.60 -7.48 -11.85
C ASP A 67 12.58 -8.26 -11.02
N PRO A 68 13.02 -9.28 -10.25
CA PRO A 68 12.14 -9.93 -9.29
C PRO A 68 11.51 -8.92 -8.34
N ILE A 69 10.23 -9.10 -8.01
CA ILE A 69 9.52 -8.25 -7.04
C ILE A 69 10.09 -8.58 -5.65
N ALA A 70 10.92 -7.68 -5.12
CA ALA A 70 11.68 -7.88 -3.89
C ALA A 70 11.17 -7.02 -2.74
N VAL A 71 10.65 -5.82 -3.05
CA VAL A 71 10.15 -4.86 -2.05
C VAL A 71 8.78 -4.35 -2.49
N VAL A 72 7.81 -4.39 -1.59
CA VAL A 72 6.45 -3.85 -1.82
C VAL A 72 6.09 -2.93 -0.67
N GLU A 73 5.92 -1.66 -0.98
CA GLU A 73 5.56 -0.63 0.01
C GLU A 73 4.13 -0.16 -0.25
N LEU A 74 3.33 -0.17 0.82
CA LEU A 74 2.00 0.42 0.85
C LEU A 74 1.98 1.49 1.92
N TYR A 75 1.79 2.75 1.55
CA TYR A 75 1.80 3.85 2.50
C TYR A 75 0.71 4.88 2.25
N THR A 76 0.34 5.61 3.30
CA THR A 76 -0.59 6.74 3.23
C THR A 76 -0.05 7.92 4.03
N SER A 77 -0.37 9.13 3.59
CA SER A 77 -0.19 10.39 4.33
C SER A 77 -1.51 10.94 4.86
N ASP A 78 -2.64 10.26 4.61
CA ASP A 78 -3.97 10.66 5.08
C ASP A 78 -4.16 10.28 6.55
N LEU A 79 -3.53 11.08 7.41
CA LEU A 79 -3.41 10.85 8.84
C LEU A 79 -4.06 12.01 9.60
N THR A 80 -4.68 11.67 10.74
CA THR A 80 -5.17 12.66 11.71
C THR A 80 -4.56 12.35 13.07
N CYS A 81 -4.20 13.42 13.78
CA CYS A 81 -3.86 13.34 15.19
C CYS A 81 -5.10 13.66 16.03
N GLU A 82 -5.43 12.81 16.99
CA GLU A 82 -6.57 13.00 17.89
C GLU A 82 -6.46 14.29 18.70
N ASP A 83 -5.23 14.69 19.07
CA ASP A 83 -4.93 15.96 19.74
C ASP A 83 -4.93 17.19 18.80
N GLY A 84 -5.22 17.02 17.51
CA GLY A 84 -5.28 18.11 16.53
C GLY A 84 -3.91 18.65 16.06
N CYS A 85 -2.81 17.94 16.36
CA CYS A 85 -1.47 18.31 15.92
C CYS A 85 -1.37 18.38 14.37
N PRO A 86 -0.75 19.43 13.78
CA PRO A 86 -0.52 19.49 12.34
C PRO A 86 0.58 18.51 11.93
N ILE A 87 0.24 17.54 11.10
CA ILE A 87 1.16 16.50 10.63
C ILE A 87 1.87 16.98 9.34
N PRO A 88 3.21 16.88 9.25
CA PRO A 88 3.94 17.24 8.04
C PRO A 88 3.47 16.41 6.83
N ILE A 89 3.43 17.03 5.65
CA ILE A 89 3.01 16.39 4.39
C ILE A 89 3.91 15.19 4.03
N GLU A 90 5.19 15.26 4.39
CA GLU A 90 6.17 14.19 4.15
C GLU A 90 6.06 13.03 5.14
N HIS A 91 5.19 13.13 6.15
CA HIS A 91 4.97 12.03 7.07
C HIS A 91 4.01 11.01 6.46
N TYR A 92 4.52 9.80 6.24
CA TYR A 92 3.75 8.66 5.77
C TYR A 92 3.93 7.48 6.73
N VAL A 93 2.92 6.62 6.76
CA VAL A 93 2.95 5.37 7.52
C VAL A 93 2.65 4.21 6.60
N SER A 94 3.24 3.05 6.89
CA SER A 94 2.87 1.80 6.25
C SER A 94 1.42 1.46 6.59
N VAL A 95 0.67 0.97 5.60
CA VAL A 95 -0.70 0.48 5.79
C VAL A 95 -0.80 -1.05 5.79
N ILE A 96 0.34 -1.73 5.66
CA ILE A 96 0.44 -3.18 5.83
C ILE A 96 0.12 -3.51 7.30
N ASP A 97 -0.73 -4.51 7.51
CA ASP A 97 -1.30 -4.92 8.80
C ASP A 97 -2.20 -3.88 9.49
N ILE A 98 -2.43 -2.72 8.87
CA ILE A 98 -3.42 -1.73 9.32
C ILE A 98 -4.68 -1.79 8.43
N LEU A 99 -4.52 -1.61 7.12
CA LEU A 99 -5.62 -1.67 6.15
C LEU A 99 -5.69 -3.00 5.42
N ILE A 100 -4.54 -3.65 5.21
CA ILE A 100 -4.44 -4.93 4.48
C ILE A 100 -3.48 -5.83 5.25
N LYS A 101 -3.95 -7.00 5.66
CA LYS A 101 -3.10 -8.01 6.32
C LYS A 101 -1.99 -8.45 5.38
N LYS A 102 -0.78 -8.60 5.92
CA LYS A 102 0.41 -9.07 5.19
C LYS A 102 0.14 -10.39 4.46
N ASP A 103 -0.50 -11.37 5.10
CA ASP A 103 -0.84 -12.65 4.46
C ASP A 103 -1.75 -12.49 3.24
N THR A 104 -2.71 -11.56 3.29
CA THR A 104 -3.61 -11.29 2.17
C THR A 104 -2.85 -10.62 1.03
N LEU A 105 -1.99 -9.66 1.35
CA LEU A 105 -1.12 -9.01 0.37
C LEU A 105 -0.23 -10.04 -0.35
N LEU A 106 0.43 -10.92 0.40
CA LEU A 106 1.29 -11.98 -0.14
C LEU A 106 0.54 -12.91 -1.09
N LYS A 107 -0.70 -13.30 -0.75
CA LYS A 107 -1.54 -14.14 -1.61
C LYS A 107 -1.89 -13.43 -2.92
N ILE A 108 -2.25 -12.15 -2.86
CA ILE A 108 -2.57 -11.37 -4.06
C ILE A 108 -1.32 -11.24 -4.93
N LEU A 109 -0.18 -10.85 -4.36
CA LEU A 109 1.07 -10.72 -5.10
C LEU A 109 1.47 -12.04 -5.78
N SER A 110 1.44 -13.15 -5.04
CA SER A 110 1.78 -14.49 -5.57
C SER A 110 0.87 -14.89 -6.73
N SER A 111 -0.44 -14.68 -6.58
CA SER A 111 -1.41 -14.97 -7.65
C SER A 111 -1.16 -14.14 -8.91
N GLN A 112 -0.81 -12.85 -8.76
CA GLN A 112 -0.52 -11.99 -9.91
C GLN A 112 0.85 -12.31 -10.53
N ALA A 113 1.84 -12.68 -9.73
CA ALA A 113 3.14 -13.12 -10.24
C ALA A 113 3.03 -14.38 -11.11
N GLU A 114 2.26 -15.37 -10.67
CA GLU A 114 1.97 -16.55 -11.48
C GLU A 114 1.26 -16.17 -12.78
N LYS A 115 0.25 -15.30 -12.72
CA LYS A 115 -0.54 -14.84 -13.88
C LYS A 115 0.30 -14.13 -14.94
N PHE A 116 1.26 -13.31 -14.52
CA PHE A 116 2.11 -12.50 -15.40
C PHE A 116 3.53 -13.08 -15.61
N ASN A 117 3.78 -14.32 -15.14
CA ASN A 117 5.06 -15.01 -15.21
C ASN A 117 6.23 -14.17 -14.65
N MET A 118 6.01 -13.56 -13.49
CA MET A 118 7.00 -12.77 -12.75
C MET A 118 7.54 -13.54 -11.55
N THR A 119 8.76 -13.22 -11.14
CA THR A 119 9.39 -13.80 -9.95
C THR A 119 9.19 -12.88 -8.74
N ILE A 120 8.88 -13.46 -7.59
CA ILE A 120 8.81 -12.77 -6.30
C ILE A 120 9.96 -13.25 -5.42
N GLU A 121 10.77 -12.32 -4.94
CA GLU A 121 11.89 -12.56 -4.01
C GLU A 121 11.77 -11.59 -2.81
N LEU A 122 10.63 -11.64 -2.12
CA LEU A 122 10.35 -10.72 -1.02
C LEU A 122 11.39 -10.88 0.09
N ASN A 123 12.10 -9.79 0.41
CA ASN A 123 13.00 -9.78 1.54
C ASN A 123 12.17 -9.73 2.85
N PRO A 124 12.24 -10.75 3.73
CA PRO A 124 11.45 -10.78 4.96
C PRO A 124 11.79 -9.64 5.93
N GLU A 125 12.97 -9.02 5.81
CA GLU A 125 13.44 -7.94 6.70
C GLU A 125 13.05 -6.52 6.22
N ALA A 126 12.53 -6.38 5.00
CA ALA A 126 12.21 -5.07 4.39
C ALA A 126 10.70 -4.71 4.45
N ASN A 127 9.87 -5.54 5.10
CA ASN A 127 8.40 -5.42 5.12
C ASN A 127 7.81 -5.37 6.53
#